data_AF-V5GIK6-F1
#
_entry.id   AF-V5GIK6-F1
#
_cell.length_a   1.000
_cell.length_b   1.000
_cell.length_c   1.000
_cell.angle_alpha   90.00
_cell.angle_beta   90.00
_cell.angle_gamma   90.00
#
_symmetry.space_group_name_H-M   'P 1'
#
loop_
_entity.id
_entity.type
_entity.pdbx_description
1 polymer ?
#
loop_
_entity_poly.entity_id
_entity_poly.type
_entity_poly.pdbx_seq_one_letter_code
_entity_poly.pdbx_strand_id
1 'polypeptide(L)'
;PSHQIWNYAFAEGLMEKGHNITMAGPDAHMHKPSDRYHPIVFEDIVVKLMASKKFDFEGSTDQSAFQSLIALYNYEYLSCKFLYESDGFKQILNYPKDYKFDLIVVDMTLGPCLYPFIQRFNYPPTIGITAFLLPPVLSFSFGNYLPTSYLPYYHMNYLQTMTFSERVMNFVVTNFDVAFKYVYETNQ
;
A
#
# COMPACT_ATOMS: atom_id res chain seq x y z
N PRO A 1 -6.98 -8.25 -1.82
CA PRO A 1 -6.91 -9.49 -2.63
C PRO A 1 -6.09 -9.36 -3.93
N SER A 2 -6.46 -8.52 -4.90
CA SER A 2 -5.78 -8.46 -6.22
C SER A 2 -4.32 -8.01 -6.16
N HIS A 3 -3.98 -7.02 -5.32
CA HIS A 3 -2.61 -6.52 -5.16
C HIS A 3 -1.68 -7.57 -4.55
N GLN A 4 -2.21 -8.40 -3.65
CA GLN A 4 -1.46 -9.48 -3.00
C GLN A 4 -1.09 -10.57 -4.02
N ILE A 5 -2.02 -10.95 -4.90
CA ILE A 5 -1.78 -11.93 -5.98
C ILE A 5 -0.60 -11.52 -6.86
N TRP A 6 -0.52 -10.24 -7.22
CA TRP A 6 0.57 -9.73 -8.05
C TRP A 6 1.94 -9.83 -7.33
N ASN A 7 1.99 -9.47 -6.04
CA ASN A 7 3.22 -9.62 -5.24
C ASN A 7 3.65 -11.09 -5.08
N TYR A 8 2.70 -12.04 -5.01
CA TYR A 8 3.03 -13.47 -4.98
C TYR A 8 3.62 -13.95 -6.29
N ALA A 9 3.03 -13.59 -7.44
CA ALA A 9 3.60 -13.95 -8.74
C ALA A 9 5.03 -13.40 -8.92
N PHE A 10 5.28 -12.19 -8.39
CA PHE A 10 6.62 -11.62 -8.37
C PHE A 10 7.58 -12.45 -7.48
N ALA A 11 7.15 -12.83 -6.27
CA ALA A 11 7.94 -13.67 -5.37
C ALA A 11 8.22 -15.06 -5.96
N GLU A 12 7.23 -15.71 -6.58
CA GLU A 12 7.38 -16.98 -7.31
C GLU A 12 8.46 -16.89 -8.39
N GLY A 13 8.38 -15.86 -9.25
CA GLY A 13 9.38 -15.68 -10.31
C GLY A 13 10.81 -15.47 -9.79
N LEU A 14 10.99 -14.91 -8.59
CA LEU A 14 12.30 -14.83 -7.94
C LEU A 14 12.75 -16.18 -7.36
N MET A 15 11.84 -16.95 -6.77
CA MET A 15 12.14 -18.29 -6.27
C MET A 15 12.58 -19.24 -7.38
N GLU A 16 11.90 -19.20 -8.54
CA GLU A 16 12.24 -20.00 -9.71
C GLU A 16 13.66 -19.70 -10.23
N LYS A 17 14.11 -18.46 -10.06
CA LYS A 17 15.48 -18.02 -10.38
C LYS A 17 16.52 -18.36 -9.30
N GLY A 18 16.10 -18.98 -8.21
CA GLY A 18 16.97 -19.48 -7.15
C GLY A 18 17.19 -18.53 -5.98
N HIS A 19 16.38 -17.47 -5.83
CA HIS A 19 16.45 -16.57 -4.67
C HIS A 19 15.73 -17.17 -3.46
N ASN A 20 16.25 -16.89 -2.25
CA ASN A 20 15.57 -17.17 -0.99
C ASN A 20 14.65 -15.99 -0.65
N ILE A 21 13.37 -16.26 -0.43
CA ILE A 21 12.34 -15.25 -0.26
C ILE A 21 11.72 -15.33 1.14
N THR A 22 11.79 -14.22 1.86
CA THR A 22 10.93 -13.98 3.02
C THR A 22 9.74 -13.14 2.58
N MET A 23 8.55 -13.73 2.50
CA MET A 23 7.34 -13.03 2.10
C MET A 23 6.58 -12.58 3.34
N ALA A 24 6.47 -11.27 3.55
CA ALA A 24 5.78 -10.69 4.70
C ALA A 24 4.46 -10.03 4.27
N GLY A 25 3.33 -10.44 4.84
CA GLY A 25 2.04 -9.86 4.48
C GLY A 25 0.84 -10.50 5.18
N PRO A 26 -0.38 -9.97 4.98
CA PRO A 26 -1.58 -10.48 5.67
C PRO A 26 -1.96 -11.92 5.30
N ASP A 27 -1.48 -12.40 4.14
CA ASP A 27 -1.83 -13.71 3.59
C ASP A 27 -0.59 -14.41 3.02
N ALA A 28 0.56 -14.31 3.72
CA ALA A 28 1.82 -14.87 3.22
C ALA A 28 1.80 -16.41 3.06
N HIS A 29 0.75 -17.08 3.53
CA HIS A 29 0.58 -18.54 3.50
C HIS A 29 0.27 -19.14 2.13
N MET A 30 0.13 -18.32 1.08
CA MET A 30 -0.25 -18.79 -0.27
C MET A 30 0.65 -19.92 -0.79
N HIS A 31 1.92 -19.97 -0.37
CA HIS A 31 2.78 -21.13 -0.52
C HIS A 31 3.09 -21.78 0.83
N LYS A 32 3.23 -23.10 0.81
CA LYS A 32 3.78 -23.82 1.95
C LYS A 32 5.22 -23.37 2.20
N PRO A 33 5.63 -23.20 3.47
CA PRO A 33 7.02 -22.96 3.81
C PRO A 33 7.94 -24.01 3.16
N SER A 34 9.09 -23.56 2.66
CA SER A 34 10.11 -24.41 2.06
C SER A 34 11.50 -23.84 2.36
N ASP A 35 12.55 -24.52 1.88
CA ASP A 35 13.93 -24.06 2.04
C ASP A 35 14.21 -22.70 1.38
N ARG A 36 13.37 -22.28 0.42
CA ARG A 36 13.49 -21.00 -0.30
C ARG A 36 12.33 -20.04 -0.07
N TYR A 37 11.29 -20.45 0.65
CA TYR A 37 10.10 -19.63 0.92
C TYR A 37 9.81 -19.60 2.41
N HIS A 38 9.95 -18.42 3.01
CA HIS A 38 9.79 -18.17 4.43
C HIS A 38 8.65 -17.17 4.65
N PRO A 39 7.40 -17.64 4.80
CA PRO A 39 6.27 -16.74 4.99
C PRO A 39 6.26 -16.15 6.40
N ILE A 40 5.98 -14.85 6.49
CA ILE A 40 5.70 -14.14 7.74
C ILE A 40 4.36 -13.44 7.60
N VAL A 41 3.47 -13.71 8.54
CA VAL A 41 2.06 -13.34 8.39
C VAL A 41 1.76 -12.20 9.33
N PHE A 42 1.16 -11.14 8.80
CA PHE A 42 0.60 -10.08 9.63
C PHE A 42 -0.85 -10.41 9.95
N GLU A 43 -1.06 -11.08 11.07
CA GLU A 43 -2.35 -11.66 11.43
C GLU A 43 -3.41 -10.62 11.81
N ASP A 44 -4.67 -11.02 11.73
CA ASP A 44 -5.86 -10.30 12.19
C ASP A 44 -6.08 -8.89 11.61
N ILE A 45 -5.30 -8.43 10.63
CA ILE A 45 -5.47 -7.09 10.04
C ILE A 45 -6.90 -6.91 9.51
N VAL A 46 -7.38 -7.85 8.69
CA VAL A 46 -8.72 -7.77 8.08
C VAL A 46 -9.83 -7.85 9.13
N VAL A 47 -9.67 -8.73 10.12
CA VAL A 47 -10.65 -8.90 11.22
C VAL A 47 -10.74 -7.62 12.05
N LYS A 48 -9.60 -7.04 12.43
CA LYS A 48 -9.54 -5.79 13.20
C LYS A 48 -10.07 -4.60 12.40
N LEU A 49 -9.83 -4.55 11.08
CA LEU A 49 -10.42 -3.55 10.19
C LEU A 49 -11.94 -3.64 10.15
N MET A 50 -12.51 -4.83 9.92
CA MET A 50 -13.96 -5.04 9.92
C MET A 50 -14.60 -4.73 11.27
N ALA A 51 -13.91 -5.01 12.38
CA ALA A 51 -14.38 -4.66 13.72
C ALA A 51 -14.29 -3.14 14.01
N SER A 52 -13.52 -2.39 13.21
CA SER A 52 -13.38 -0.96 13.41
C SER A 52 -14.59 -0.22 12.84
N LYS A 53 -15.34 0.49 13.70
CA LYS A 53 -16.45 1.38 13.28
C LYS A 53 -16.01 2.55 12.38
N LYS A 54 -14.71 2.68 12.12
CA LYS A 54 -14.08 3.71 11.30
C LYS A 54 -13.83 3.24 9.86
N PHE A 55 -13.97 1.95 9.59
CA PHE A 55 -13.81 1.36 8.27
C PHE A 55 -15.16 0.81 7.81
N ASP A 56 -15.89 1.61 7.06
CA ASP A 56 -17.13 1.19 6.43
C ASP A 56 -16.85 0.91 4.94
N PHE A 57 -16.70 -0.37 4.60
CA PHE A 57 -16.56 -0.82 3.21
C PHE A 57 -17.95 -1.11 2.59
N GLU A 58 -19.06 -0.81 3.28
CA GLU A 58 -20.39 -0.92 2.65
C GLU A 58 -20.52 0.16 1.57
N GLY A 59 -20.04 -0.15 0.37
CA GLY A 59 -20.84 -0.39 -0.82
C GLY A 59 -21.87 0.68 -1.21
N SER A 60 -21.79 1.88 -0.64
CA SER A 60 -22.61 3.00 -1.03
C SER A 60 -22.08 3.50 -2.36
N THR A 61 -22.82 3.20 -3.43
CA THR A 61 -22.61 3.76 -4.76
C THR A 61 -22.79 5.29 -4.79
N ASP A 62 -23.25 5.86 -3.67
CA ASP A 62 -23.47 7.29 -3.45
C ASP A 62 -22.32 7.97 -2.68
N GLN A 63 -21.22 7.28 -2.38
CA GLN A 63 -20.06 7.95 -1.78
C GLN A 63 -19.45 8.94 -2.76
N SER A 64 -19.34 10.20 -2.34
CA SER A 64 -18.55 11.19 -3.07
C SER A 64 -17.08 10.78 -3.11
N ALA A 65 -16.35 11.20 -4.15
CA ALA A 65 -14.90 10.96 -4.25
C ALA A 65 -14.13 11.40 -2.98
N PHE A 66 -14.57 12.48 -2.33
CA PHE A 66 -13.99 12.96 -1.07
C PHE A 66 -14.19 11.97 0.09
N GLN A 67 -15.39 11.39 0.23
CA GLN A 67 -15.66 10.39 1.26
C GLN A 67 -14.85 9.12 1.03
N SER A 68 -14.75 8.68 -0.23
CA SER A 68 -13.92 7.52 -0.60
C SER A 68 -12.44 7.76 -0.27
N LEU A 69 -11.93 8.99 -0.46
CA LEU A 69 -10.56 9.34 -0.09
C LEU A 69 -10.34 9.30 1.42
N ILE A 70 -11.25 9.89 2.20
CA ILE A 70 -11.17 9.84 3.66
C ILE A 70 -11.20 8.38 4.15
N ALA A 71 -12.07 7.55 3.57
CA ALA A 71 -12.14 6.12 3.88
C ALA A 71 -10.84 5.39 3.53
N LEU A 72 -10.23 5.68 2.37
CA LEU A 72 -8.95 5.11 1.94
C LEU A 72 -7.82 5.45 2.92
N TYR A 73 -7.72 6.70 3.36
CA TYR A 73 -6.67 7.11 4.30
C TYR A 73 -6.89 6.55 5.72
N ASN A 74 -8.14 6.44 6.16
CA ASN A 74 -8.44 5.73 7.40
C ASN A 74 -8.10 4.25 7.30
N TYR A 75 -8.37 3.61 6.17
CA TYR A 75 -7.98 2.23 5.89
C TYR A 75 -6.47 2.06 5.91
N GLU A 76 -5.73 2.92 5.23
CA GLU A 76 -4.26 2.93 5.25
C GLU A 76 -3.77 3.02 6.69
N TYR A 77 -4.19 4.05 7.44
CA TYR A 77 -3.78 4.25 8.82
C TYR A 77 -4.08 3.05 9.73
N LEU A 78 -5.32 2.54 9.71
CA LEU A 78 -5.73 1.42 10.55
C LEU A 78 -4.98 0.13 10.16
N SER A 79 -4.77 -0.09 8.86
CA SER A 79 -3.98 -1.22 8.37
C SER A 79 -2.56 -1.15 8.92
N CYS A 80 -1.90 0.01 8.85
CA CYS A 80 -0.57 0.23 9.40
C CYS A 80 -0.53 0.00 10.91
N LYS A 81 -1.53 0.53 11.65
CA LYS A 81 -1.64 0.34 13.09
C LYS A 81 -1.75 -1.15 13.45
N PHE A 82 -2.66 -1.88 12.83
CA PHE A 82 -2.88 -3.29 13.11
C PHE A 82 -1.71 -4.17 12.65
N LEU A 83 -1.04 -3.79 11.56
CA LEU A 83 0.20 -4.40 11.12
C LEU A 83 1.28 -4.29 12.19
N TYR A 84 1.47 -3.13 12.82
CA TYR A 84 2.45 -2.97 13.91
C TYR A 84 2.11 -3.77 15.18
N GLU A 85 0.83 -4.04 15.42
CA GLU A 85 0.40 -4.88 16.53
C GLU A 85 0.63 -6.37 16.29
N SER A 86 0.83 -6.77 15.02
CA SER A 86 0.97 -8.18 14.64
C SER A 86 2.26 -8.82 15.15
N ASP A 87 2.17 -10.10 15.47
CA ASP A 87 3.28 -10.95 15.86
C ASP A 87 4.22 -11.19 14.67
N GLY A 88 3.72 -11.23 13.43
CA GLY A 88 4.58 -11.24 12.25
C GLY A 88 5.48 -9.99 12.15
N PHE A 89 4.95 -8.81 12.44
CA PHE A 89 5.76 -7.59 12.47
C PHE A 89 6.83 -7.64 13.58
N LYS A 90 6.44 -8.07 14.79
CA LYS A 90 7.37 -8.28 15.91
C LYS A 90 8.42 -9.34 15.60
N GLN A 91 8.05 -10.41 14.90
CA GLN A 91 8.96 -11.47 14.47
C GLN A 91 10.08 -10.88 13.61
N ILE A 92 9.73 -10.05 12.60
CA ILE A 92 10.72 -9.37 11.74
C ILE A 92 11.63 -8.46 12.57
N LEU A 93 11.07 -7.69 13.50
CA LEU A 93 11.86 -6.84 14.39
C LEU A 93 12.83 -7.63 15.29
N ASN A 94 12.47 -8.86 15.65
CA ASN A 94 13.25 -9.74 16.53
C ASN A 94 14.28 -10.62 15.81
N TYR A 95 14.48 -10.46 14.49
CA TYR A 95 15.61 -11.11 13.80
C TYR A 95 16.95 -10.80 14.50
N PRO A 96 17.98 -11.64 14.35
CA PRO A 96 19.32 -11.29 14.84
C PRO A 96 19.76 -9.91 14.32
N LYS A 97 20.45 -9.12 15.16
CA LYS A 97 20.85 -7.74 14.79
C LYS A 97 21.82 -7.71 13.60
N ASP A 98 22.57 -8.77 13.43
CA ASP A 98 23.54 -9.00 12.36
C ASP A 98 22.93 -9.70 11.12
N TYR A 99 21.66 -10.10 11.20
CA TYR A 99 20.94 -10.64 10.04
C TYR A 99 20.76 -9.56 8.96
N LYS A 100 20.98 -9.94 7.71
CA LYS A 100 20.90 -9.04 6.55
C LYS A 100 20.04 -9.65 5.46
N PHE A 101 19.25 -8.80 4.81
CA PHE A 101 18.65 -9.09 3.52
C PHE A 101 19.50 -8.43 2.43
N ASP A 102 19.67 -9.10 1.29
CA ASP A 102 20.39 -8.53 0.14
C ASP A 102 19.55 -7.49 -0.62
N LEU A 103 18.22 -7.60 -0.50
CA LEU A 103 17.24 -6.74 -1.16
C LEU A 103 15.94 -6.70 -0.34
N ILE A 104 15.35 -5.51 -0.20
CA ILE A 104 13.97 -5.33 0.25
C ILE A 104 13.11 -4.95 -0.95
N VAL A 105 11.98 -5.64 -1.11
CA VAL A 105 10.95 -5.28 -2.08
C VAL A 105 9.69 -4.94 -1.31
N VAL A 106 9.19 -3.73 -1.50
CA VAL A 106 8.05 -3.20 -0.74
C VAL A 106 6.94 -2.77 -1.68
N ASP A 107 5.73 -3.25 -1.45
CA ASP A 107 4.54 -2.72 -2.12
C ASP A 107 4.26 -1.31 -1.59
N MET A 108 4.49 -0.30 -2.43
CA MET A 108 4.31 1.11 -2.10
C MET A 108 2.89 1.63 -2.39
N THR A 109 1.95 0.74 -2.72
CA THR A 109 0.55 1.11 -2.99
C THR A 109 -0.09 1.80 -1.79
N LEU A 110 0.13 1.28 -0.58
CA LEU A 110 -0.55 1.72 0.64
C LEU A 110 0.46 2.09 1.73
N GLY A 111 0.83 3.38 1.77
CA GLY A 111 1.56 4.00 2.86
C GLY A 111 2.97 3.45 3.15
N PRO A 112 3.76 4.17 3.96
CA PRO A 112 5.15 3.81 4.25
C PRO A 112 5.31 2.83 5.42
N CYS A 113 4.30 2.05 5.82
CA CYS A 113 4.35 1.29 7.09
C CYS A 113 5.43 0.20 7.16
N LEU A 114 5.88 -0.30 6.02
CA LEU A 114 6.95 -1.29 5.97
C LEU A 114 8.35 -0.66 5.87
N TYR A 115 8.45 0.65 5.65
CA TYR A 115 9.74 1.34 5.49
C TYR A 115 10.63 1.31 6.74
N PRO A 116 10.13 1.23 7.98
CA PRO A 116 10.98 1.01 9.15
C PRO A 116 11.89 -0.22 9.04
N PHE A 117 11.50 -1.23 8.24
CA PHE A 117 12.34 -2.40 8.01
C PHE A 117 13.62 -2.09 7.23
N ILE A 118 13.62 -1.05 6.38
CA ILE A 118 14.81 -0.59 5.68
C ILE A 118 15.90 -0.22 6.69
N GLN A 119 15.54 0.61 7.68
CA GLN A 119 16.47 0.97 8.75
C GLN A 119 16.81 -0.24 9.64
N ARG A 120 15.82 -1.08 9.97
CA ARG A 120 16.00 -2.26 10.82
C ARG A 120 17.07 -3.23 10.28
N PHE A 121 17.19 -3.36 8.96
CA PHE A 121 18.16 -4.23 8.30
C PHE A 121 19.38 -3.48 7.74
N ASN A 122 19.63 -2.26 8.24
CA ASN A 122 20.79 -1.43 7.89
C ASN A 122 20.84 -1.04 6.40
N TYR A 123 19.72 -0.56 5.87
CA TYR A 123 19.57 0.05 4.54
C TYR A 123 20.02 -0.84 3.37
N PRO A 124 19.50 -2.08 3.24
CA PRO A 124 19.73 -2.86 2.04
C PRO A 124 19.12 -2.15 0.82
N PRO A 125 19.60 -2.44 -0.40
CA PRO A 125 18.94 -1.99 -1.62
C PRO A 125 17.44 -2.24 -1.53
N THR A 126 16.62 -1.21 -1.80
CA THR A 126 15.17 -1.28 -1.62
C THR A 126 14.48 -0.88 -2.92
N ILE A 127 13.52 -1.70 -3.36
CA ILE A 127 12.70 -1.46 -4.55
C ILE A 127 11.24 -1.30 -4.12
N GLY A 128 10.66 -0.13 -4.44
CA GLY A 128 9.23 0.10 -4.34
C GLY A 128 8.52 -0.45 -5.57
N ILE A 129 7.51 -1.29 -5.36
CA ILE A 129 6.66 -1.86 -6.40
C ILE A 129 5.20 -1.48 -6.17
N THR A 130 4.41 -1.40 -7.23
CA THR A 130 2.97 -1.15 -7.11
C THR A 130 2.25 -1.89 -8.23
N ALA A 131 1.21 -2.63 -7.87
CA ALA A 131 0.28 -3.21 -8.84
C ALA A 131 -0.78 -2.20 -9.31
N PHE A 132 -0.73 -0.97 -8.78
CA PHE A 132 -1.75 0.06 -8.94
C PHE A 132 -1.15 1.36 -9.44
N LEU A 133 -0.92 1.41 -10.76
CA LEU A 133 -0.40 2.56 -11.51
C LEU A 133 0.59 3.42 -10.69
N LEU A 134 0.55 4.74 -10.83
CA LEU A 134 1.25 5.66 -9.94
C LEU A 134 0.20 6.60 -9.33
N PRO A 135 -0.21 6.39 -8.06
CA PRO A 135 -1.17 7.27 -7.42
C PRO A 135 -0.69 8.71 -7.41
N PRO A 136 -1.58 9.71 -7.44
CA PRO A 136 -1.19 11.11 -7.50
C PRO A 136 -0.28 11.56 -6.38
N VAL A 137 -0.56 11.16 -5.15
CA VAL A 137 0.32 11.43 -4.01
C VAL A 137 1.75 10.94 -4.27
N LEU A 138 1.93 9.67 -4.67
CA LEU A 138 3.27 9.13 -4.98
C LEU A 138 3.90 9.86 -6.17
N SER A 139 3.13 10.17 -7.21
CA SER A 139 3.60 10.93 -8.37
C SER A 139 4.16 12.29 -7.94
N PHE A 140 3.42 13.04 -7.12
CA PHE A 140 3.89 14.31 -6.58
C PHE A 140 5.14 14.16 -5.72
N SER A 141 5.24 13.11 -4.89
CA SER A 141 6.45 12.82 -4.11
C SER A 141 7.69 12.58 -4.96
N PHE A 142 7.52 12.06 -6.18
CA PHE A 142 8.61 11.91 -7.16
C PHE A 142 8.85 13.15 -8.03
N GLY A 143 8.09 14.23 -7.82
CA GLY A 143 8.16 15.44 -8.65
C GLY A 143 7.49 15.28 -10.02
N ASN A 144 6.71 14.22 -10.22
CA ASN A 144 5.98 13.99 -11.47
C ASN A 144 4.72 14.86 -11.52
N TYR A 145 4.53 15.54 -12.65
CA TYR A 145 3.33 16.31 -12.93
C TYR A 145 2.20 15.42 -13.44
N LEU A 146 1.02 15.50 -12.81
CA LEU A 146 -0.19 14.82 -13.27
C LEU A 146 -1.15 15.81 -13.95
N PRO A 147 -1.40 15.66 -15.26
CA PRO A 147 -2.26 16.55 -16.01
C PRO A 147 -3.73 16.21 -15.77
N THR A 148 -4.31 16.80 -14.71
CA THR A 148 -5.72 16.62 -14.32
C THR A 148 -6.72 17.12 -15.35
N SER A 149 -6.26 17.85 -16.38
CA SER A 149 -7.13 18.25 -17.48
C SER A 149 -7.54 17.08 -18.36
N TYR A 150 -6.75 16.01 -18.53
CA TYR A 150 -7.11 14.88 -19.40
C TYR A 150 -6.85 13.49 -18.80
N LEU A 151 -6.19 13.42 -17.64
CA LEU A 151 -6.06 12.17 -16.89
C LEU A 151 -7.13 12.14 -15.79
N PRO A 152 -8.14 11.27 -15.87
CA PRO A 152 -9.15 11.16 -14.83
C PRO A 152 -8.56 10.58 -13.56
N TYR A 153 -8.99 11.11 -12.42
CA TYR A 153 -8.65 10.62 -11.09
C TYR A 153 -9.28 9.24 -10.89
N TYR A 154 -8.52 8.29 -10.35
CA TYR A 154 -8.87 6.87 -10.34
C TYR A 154 -10.09 6.53 -9.45
N HIS A 155 -10.49 7.42 -8.53
CA HIS A 155 -11.74 7.28 -7.77
C HIS A 155 -12.94 8.00 -8.42
N MET A 156 -12.77 8.61 -9.59
CA MET A 156 -13.83 9.26 -10.33
C MET A 156 -14.30 8.36 -11.46
N ASN A 157 -15.60 8.22 -11.64
CA ASN A 157 -16.20 7.48 -12.76
C ASN A 157 -16.18 8.31 -14.06
N TYR A 158 -15.03 8.89 -14.39
CA TYR A 158 -14.83 9.71 -15.59
C TYR A 158 -14.13 8.91 -16.68
N LEU A 159 -14.57 9.13 -17.91
CA LEU A 159 -13.90 8.61 -19.10
C LEU A 159 -12.67 9.49 -19.43
N GLN A 160 -11.81 8.99 -20.33
CA GLN A 160 -10.67 9.77 -20.84
C GLN A 160 -11.10 11.09 -21.48
N THR A 161 -12.30 11.13 -22.07
CA THR A 161 -12.92 12.35 -22.60
C THR A 161 -13.81 13.00 -21.54
N MET A 162 -13.26 13.96 -20.81
CA MET A 162 -13.98 14.77 -19.81
C MET A 162 -14.51 16.09 -20.41
N THR A 163 -15.73 16.48 -20.04
CA THR A 163 -16.29 17.83 -20.19
C THR A 163 -15.53 18.85 -19.34
N PHE A 164 -15.75 20.14 -19.58
CA PHE A 164 -15.09 21.20 -18.80
C PHE A 164 -15.35 21.06 -17.29
N SER A 165 -16.61 20.83 -16.89
CA SER A 165 -16.99 20.70 -15.48
C SER A 165 -16.36 19.47 -14.83
N GLU A 166 -16.29 18.34 -15.55
CA GLU A 166 -15.61 17.13 -15.07
C GLU A 166 -14.10 17.39 -14.89
N ARG A 167 -13.45 18.12 -15.81
CA ARG A 167 -12.03 18.50 -15.65
C ARG A 167 -11.80 19.39 -14.42
N VAL A 168 -12.70 20.33 -14.16
CA VAL A 168 -12.64 21.18 -12.96
C VAL A 168 -12.76 20.32 -11.69
N MET A 169 -13.77 19.44 -11.63
CA MET A 169 -13.93 18.57 -10.46
C MET A 169 -12.76 17.59 -10.30
N ASN A 170 -12.24 17.07 -11.40
CA ASN A 170 -11.06 16.20 -11.42
C ASN A 170 -9.83 16.91 -10.84
N PHE A 171 -9.61 18.18 -11.23
CA PHE A 171 -8.57 19.02 -10.64
C PHE A 171 -8.79 19.23 -9.14
N VAL A 172 -10.01 19.55 -8.71
CA VAL A 172 -10.33 19.81 -7.29
C VAL A 172 -10.08 18.56 -6.44
N VAL A 173 -10.61 17.40 -6.84
CA VAL A 173 -10.44 16.13 -6.11
C VAL A 173 -8.97 15.72 -6.05
N THR A 174 -8.24 15.82 -7.16
CA THR A 174 -6.80 15.48 -7.19
C THR A 174 -5.98 16.37 -6.24
N ASN A 175 -6.24 17.67 -6.20
CA ASN A 175 -5.50 18.57 -5.30
C ASN A 175 -5.95 18.42 -3.85
N PHE A 176 -7.24 18.13 -3.62
CA PHE A 176 -7.74 17.79 -2.29
C PHE A 176 -7.04 16.54 -1.76
N ASP A 177 -6.90 15.50 -2.57
CA ASP A 177 -6.19 14.26 -2.20
C ASP A 177 -4.77 14.54 -1.69
N VAL A 178 -3.98 15.27 -2.49
CA VAL A 178 -2.59 15.63 -2.16
C VAL A 178 -2.52 16.48 -0.89
N ALA A 179 -3.38 17.50 -0.78
CA ALA A 179 -3.39 18.38 0.39
C ALA A 179 -3.85 17.64 1.65
N PHE A 180 -4.89 16.82 1.53
CA PHE A 180 -5.43 16.04 2.64
C PHE A 180 -4.40 15.04 3.15
N LYS A 181 -3.71 14.32 2.26
CA LYS A 181 -2.66 13.37 2.63
C LYS A 181 -1.51 14.05 3.36
N TYR A 182 -1.04 15.19 2.85
CA TYR A 182 0.00 15.98 3.50
C TYR A 182 -0.43 16.41 4.92
N VAL A 183 -1.62 16.99 5.06
CA VAL A 183 -2.15 17.41 6.37
C VAL A 183 -2.32 16.21 7.31
N TYR A 184 -2.83 15.09 6.80
CA TYR A 184 -3.07 13.88 7.57
C TYR A 184 -1.76 13.27 8.09
N GLU A 185 -0.69 13.25 7.30
CA GLU A 185 0.63 12.76 7.72
C GLU A 185 1.32 13.69 8.72
N THR A 186 1.11 15.00 8.64
CA THR A 186 1.75 15.96 9.56
C THR A 186 1.10 16.06 10.94
N ASN A 187 -0.14 15.59 11.11
CA ASN A 187 -0.94 15.76 12.34
C ASN A 187 -1.12 14.48 13.16
N GLN A 188 -0.36 13.42 12.87
CA GLN A 188 -0.35 12.16 13.61
C GLN A 188 1.00 11.90 14.27
#